data_AF-A0A938LER7-F1
#
_entry.id   AF-A0A938LER7-F1
#
_cell.length_a   1.000
_cell.length_b   1.000
_cell.length_c   1.000
_cell.angle_alpha   90.00
_cell.angle_beta   90.00
_cell.angle_gamma   90.00
#
_symmetry.space_group_name_H-M   'P 1'
#
loop_
_entity.id
_entity.type
_entity.pdbx_description
1 polymer ?
#
loop_
_entity_poly.entity_id
_entity_poly.type
_entity_poly.pdbx_seq_one_letter_code
_entity_poly.pdbx_strand_id
1 'polypeptide(L)'
;MTECRTWAFDGGGAPRANRMKGRTHRGRRTEPLGAAERRGVVLLIVLFVVIVLSLSAYTFTELMLTQYDGALSSRRAAQARCLVDSGMETVRYLLLQDDEGLAQAGGVYDNQPTLRAVAVVPDTDPQFLGCFSVLAPVIDPQGNISGVRYGLEDESARLNLNFLPVADNLLENGGRTLLMALPGMTEDTADAIMDWLDEDEEPREYGAESEYYTRLQPAYYPKNGPLDSVEELLLVRGVTPQMLFGADSNRNGIIDPHESSSAMTAASTSVTGQNAPTAAETTDLLRGWSPFLTLYSAERNVNASGLRRVNVNQDDMETLFNELSEVVPVEWATFIVAYRQVGPYSGDQPGEMTTGELDFAREGKTRINQILDLVNAKVEIQFVGQSAPVVVTSPFPGDLIAMNLYLPDLLDNCTVNPNPMIPGRININQAPRAILLGIPGMTEELVDEIVKQRDITGEGAARDNPNRRFETWLLTEGLLFDANGMPDIATMKQLAPFCCGGGDVHRAQVVGYFQGGGVSSRAEVVFDDTEAVPRVVFWRDLSHLGRGYNLETLGVRLTGQLGL
;
A
#
# COMPACT_ATOMS: atom_id res chain seq x y z
N MET A 1 37.80 0.00 -53.58
CA MET A 1 39.05 0.73 -53.34
C MET A 1 39.92 -0.17 -52.47
N THR A 2 40.76 -1.00 -53.10
CA THR A 2 42.25 -0.86 -53.16
C THR A 2 42.89 -1.09 -51.79
N GLU A 3 43.80 -2.03 -51.54
CA GLU A 3 44.54 -2.97 -52.38
C GLU A 3 45.22 -3.99 -51.44
N CYS A 4 45.23 -5.28 -51.79
CA CYS A 4 45.99 -6.34 -51.13
C CYS A 4 47.09 -6.77 -52.11
N ARG A 5 48.37 -6.63 -51.74
CA ARG A 5 49.52 -6.99 -52.61
C ARG A 5 50.13 -8.32 -52.19
N THR A 6 49.95 -9.32 -53.06
CA THR A 6 50.77 -10.54 -53.17
C THR A 6 52.01 -10.26 -54.03
N TRP A 7 53.14 -10.89 -53.69
CA TRP A 7 54.34 -10.92 -54.54
C TRP A 7 54.58 -12.35 -55.02
N ALA A 8 54.69 -12.49 -56.34
CA ALA A 8 54.96 -13.73 -57.06
C ALA A 8 56.46 -13.96 -57.23
N PHE A 9 56.86 -15.23 -57.17
CA PHE A 9 58.14 -15.74 -57.64
C PHE A 9 58.09 -15.95 -59.15
N ASP A 10 59.17 -15.59 -59.85
CA ASP A 10 59.40 -15.97 -61.23
C ASP A 10 60.75 -16.69 -61.38
N GLY A 11 60.77 -17.70 -62.25
CA GLY A 11 61.80 -18.71 -62.34
C GLY A 11 62.77 -18.56 -63.51
N GLY A 12 63.72 -19.50 -63.54
CA GLY A 12 64.21 -20.10 -64.79
C GLY A 12 65.36 -19.42 -65.52
N GLY A 13 66.55 -20.04 -65.46
CA GLY A 13 67.65 -19.77 -66.40
C GLY A 13 68.72 -20.87 -66.34
N ALA A 14 68.70 -21.77 -67.33
CA ALA A 14 69.57 -22.93 -67.47
C ALA A 14 70.88 -22.60 -68.27
N PRO A 15 71.75 -23.57 -68.63
CA PRO A 15 73.14 -23.62 -68.17
C PRO A 15 74.19 -23.38 -69.29
N ARG A 16 75.48 -23.23 -68.92
CA ARG A 16 76.59 -23.41 -69.86
C ARG A 16 77.74 -24.20 -69.25
N ALA A 17 78.17 -25.20 -70.01
CA ALA A 17 79.22 -26.15 -69.69
C ALA A 17 80.62 -25.65 -70.07
N ASN A 18 81.59 -26.32 -69.44
CA ASN A 18 82.82 -26.87 -70.01
C ASN A 18 84.12 -26.16 -69.60
N ARG A 19 85.01 -26.85 -68.88
CA ARG A 19 86.24 -27.45 -69.44
C ARG A 19 87.08 -28.14 -68.35
N MET A 20 87.49 -29.36 -68.67
CA MET A 20 88.39 -30.25 -67.90
C MET A 20 89.74 -29.64 -67.55
N LYS A 21 90.28 -30.05 -66.39
CA LYS A 21 91.68 -30.46 -66.20
C LYS A 21 91.75 -31.45 -65.04
N GLY A 22 92.19 -32.68 -65.34
CA GLY A 22 92.38 -33.73 -64.35
C GLY A 22 93.71 -33.62 -63.61
N ARG A 23 93.76 -34.18 -62.39
CA ARG A 23 94.94 -34.87 -61.85
C ARG A 23 94.60 -35.71 -60.61
N THR A 24 94.71 -37.03 -60.82
CA THR A 24 95.32 -38.06 -59.95
C THR A 24 94.88 -38.25 -58.49
N HIS A 25 94.28 -39.44 -58.30
CA HIS A 25 94.23 -40.31 -57.12
C HIS A 25 95.14 -39.99 -55.92
N ARG A 26 94.50 -39.96 -54.74
CA ARG A 26 94.96 -40.69 -53.56
C ARG A 26 93.79 -40.94 -52.60
N GLY A 27 93.54 -42.21 -52.31
CA GLY A 27 92.51 -42.62 -51.36
C GLY A 27 92.78 -42.09 -49.97
N ARG A 28 91.73 -41.63 -49.30
CA ARG A 28 91.72 -41.41 -47.86
C ARG A 28 90.32 -41.69 -47.33
N ARG A 29 90.25 -42.79 -46.57
CA ARG A 29 89.34 -43.15 -45.48
C ARG A 29 88.00 -42.41 -45.46
N THR A 30 86.94 -43.21 -45.68
CA THR A 30 85.58 -42.93 -45.22
C THR A 30 85.59 -42.63 -43.72
N GLU A 31 85.43 -41.36 -43.35
CA GLU A 31 84.96 -41.00 -42.01
C GLU A 31 83.46 -41.27 -41.95
N PRO A 32 82.94 -41.89 -40.86
CA PRO A 32 81.52 -42.04 -40.69
C PRO A 32 80.89 -40.65 -40.52
N LEU A 33 79.89 -40.35 -41.36
CA LEU A 33 78.95 -39.25 -41.16
C LEU A 33 78.42 -39.34 -39.73
N GLY A 34 78.71 -38.32 -38.93
CA GLY A 34 78.07 -38.16 -37.62
C GLY A 34 76.56 -38.27 -37.80
N ALA A 35 75.94 -39.23 -37.11
CA ALA A 35 74.51 -39.24 -36.92
C ALA A 35 74.17 -37.92 -36.24
N ALA A 36 73.56 -36.99 -36.97
CA ALA A 36 72.95 -35.82 -36.36
C ALA A 36 71.88 -36.35 -35.40
N GLU A 37 72.16 -36.35 -34.10
CA GLU A 37 71.15 -36.46 -33.07
C GLU A 37 70.11 -35.37 -33.36
N ARG A 38 68.98 -35.77 -33.97
CA ARG A 38 67.79 -34.94 -34.02
C ARG A 38 67.30 -34.83 -32.58
N ARG A 39 67.77 -33.79 -31.89
CA ARG A 39 67.32 -33.42 -30.54
C ARG A 39 65.79 -33.26 -30.59
N GLY A 40 65.06 -34.06 -29.83
CA GLY A 40 63.59 -34.11 -29.74
C GLY A 40 62.94 -32.87 -29.10
N VAL A 41 63.42 -31.66 -29.41
CA VAL A 41 62.95 -30.38 -28.82
C VAL A 41 61.65 -29.90 -29.47
N VAL A 42 61.41 -30.23 -30.75
CA VAL A 42 60.19 -29.83 -31.48
C VAL A 42 58.92 -30.38 -30.81
N LEU A 43 58.96 -31.63 -30.33
CA LEU A 43 57.82 -32.24 -29.63
C LEU A 43 57.49 -31.49 -28.33
N LEU A 44 58.50 -31.06 -27.57
CA LEU A 44 58.32 -30.31 -26.34
C LEU A 44 57.74 -28.91 -26.60
N ILE A 45 58.18 -28.24 -27.66
CA ILE A 45 57.63 -26.94 -28.07
C ILE A 45 56.17 -27.11 -28.50
N VAL A 46 55.86 -28.12 -29.33
CA VAL A 46 54.48 -28.40 -29.76
C VAL A 46 53.59 -28.74 -28.57
N LEU A 47 54.05 -29.59 -27.65
CA LEU A 47 53.29 -29.94 -26.44
C LEU A 47 53.05 -28.70 -25.57
N PHE A 48 54.05 -27.84 -25.39
CA PHE A 48 53.90 -26.60 -24.63
C PHE A 48 52.91 -25.64 -25.31
N VAL A 49 52.99 -25.46 -26.63
CA VAL A 49 52.04 -24.64 -27.39
C VAL A 49 50.63 -25.20 -27.27
N VAL A 50 50.46 -26.53 -27.37
CA VAL A 50 49.15 -27.19 -27.21
C VAL A 50 48.61 -26.99 -25.79
N ILE A 51 49.43 -27.12 -24.75
CA ILE A 51 49.02 -26.85 -23.36
C ILE A 51 48.56 -25.40 -23.20
N VAL A 52 49.35 -24.43 -23.69
CA VAL A 52 49.01 -23.00 -23.58
C VAL A 52 47.73 -22.67 -24.35
N LEU A 53 47.58 -23.19 -25.57
CA LEU A 53 46.36 -23.04 -26.36
C LEU A 53 45.16 -23.69 -25.69
N SER A 54 45.34 -24.86 -25.06
CA SER A 54 44.25 -25.56 -24.34
C SER A 54 43.81 -24.78 -23.11
N LEU A 55 44.74 -24.23 -22.32
CA LEU A 55 44.45 -23.36 -21.18
C LEU A 55 43.77 -22.06 -21.63
N SER A 56 44.22 -21.48 -22.75
CA SER A 56 43.60 -20.28 -23.34
C SER A 56 42.18 -20.55 -23.83
N ALA A 57 41.94 -21.70 -24.48
CA ALA A 57 40.61 -22.12 -24.91
C ALA A 57 39.69 -22.39 -23.71
N TYR A 58 40.20 -23.03 -22.65
CA TYR A 58 39.46 -23.28 -21.42
C TYR A 58 39.04 -21.99 -20.72
N THR A 59 40.00 -21.07 -20.50
CA THR A 59 39.72 -19.76 -19.88
C THR A 59 38.76 -18.91 -20.71
N PHE A 60 38.90 -18.92 -22.04
CA PHE A 60 37.93 -18.26 -22.92
C PHE A 60 36.54 -18.87 -22.82
N THR A 61 36.43 -20.21 -22.74
CA THR A 61 35.15 -20.89 -22.60
C THR A 61 34.46 -20.54 -21.27
N GLU A 62 35.18 -20.59 -20.15
CA GLU A 62 34.66 -20.18 -18.82
C GLU A 62 34.17 -18.72 -18.82
N LEU A 63 34.95 -17.81 -19.42
CA LEU A 63 34.55 -16.41 -19.56
C LEU A 63 33.29 -16.26 -20.43
N MET A 64 33.21 -16.97 -21.56
CA MET A 64 32.03 -16.91 -22.44
C MET A 64 30.78 -17.51 -21.78
N LEU A 65 30.90 -18.59 -21.01
CA LEU A 65 29.78 -19.15 -20.24
C LEU A 65 29.30 -18.16 -19.17
N THR A 66 30.23 -17.55 -18.43
CA THR A 66 29.90 -16.53 -17.43
C THR A 66 29.20 -15.32 -18.06
N GLN A 67 29.67 -14.85 -19.22
CA GLN A 67 29.03 -13.75 -19.95
C GLN A 67 27.65 -14.14 -20.50
N TYR A 68 27.49 -15.37 -20.98
CA TYR A 68 26.21 -15.90 -21.42
C TYR A 68 25.20 -15.97 -20.27
N ASP A 69 25.59 -16.50 -19.12
CA ASP A 69 24.74 -16.57 -17.93
C ASP A 69 24.39 -15.18 -17.39
N GLY A 70 25.36 -14.26 -17.42
CA GLY A 70 25.13 -12.85 -17.07
C GLY A 70 24.12 -12.17 -18.00
N ALA A 71 24.24 -12.38 -19.31
CA ALA A 71 23.30 -11.85 -20.31
C ALA A 71 21.90 -12.45 -20.15
N LEU A 72 21.80 -13.76 -19.90
CA LEU A 72 20.53 -14.43 -19.63
C LEU A 72 19.87 -13.91 -18.33
N SER A 73 20.65 -13.76 -17.27
CA SER A 73 20.18 -13.25 -15.98
C SER A 73 19.68 -11.81 -16.11
N SER A 74 20.44 -10.95 -16.80
CA SER A 74 20.05 -9.56 -17.09
C SER A 74 18.76 -9.48 -17.92
N ARG A 75 18.62 -10.32 -18.97
CA ARG A 75 17.39 -10.42 -19.76
C ARG A 75 16.21 -10.84 -18.89
N ARG A 76 16.38 -11.87 -18.05
CA ARG A 76 15.33 -12.36 -17.15
C ARG A 76 14.96 -11.35 -16.08
N ALA A 77 15.92 -10.57 -15.56
CA ALA A 77 15.64 -9.49 -14.61
C ALA A 77 14.75 -8.41 -15.24
N ALA A 78 15.06 -7.98 -16.47
CA ALA A 78 14.23 -7.05 -17.21
C ALA A 78 12.82 -7.62 -17.46
N GLN A 79 12.71 -8.90 -17.85
CA GLN A 79 11.41 -9.55 -18.03
C GLN A 79 10.63 -9.66 -16.71
N ALA A 80 11.28 -10.03 -15.62
CA ALA A 80 10.63 -10.14 -14.31
C ALA A 80 10.08 -8.79 -13.83
N ARG A 81 10.76 -7.69 -14.15
CA ARG A 81 10.23 -6.33 -13.92
C ARG A 81 8.98 -6.05 -14.75
N CYS A 82 8.98 -6.40 -16.04
CA CYS A 82 7.77 -6.26 -16.88
C CYS A 82 6.60 -7.14 -16.38
N LEU A 83 6.88 -8.28 -15.73
CA LEU A 83 5.84 -9.10 -15.09
C LEU A 83 5.20 -8.37 -13.91
N VAL A 84 6.01 -7.64 -13.11
CA VAL A 84 5.49 -6.76 -12.05
C VAL A 84 4.61 -5.65 -12.65
N ASP A 85 5.07 -4.98 -13.70
CA ASP A 85 4.28 -3.94 -14.38
C ASP A 85 2.95 -4.51 -14.91
N SER A 86 2.95 -5.75 -15.41
CA SER A 86 1.71 -6.44 -15.85
C SER A 86 0.75 -6.70 -14.70
N GLY A 87 1.27 -7.06 -13.53
CA GLY A 87 0.47 -7.23 -12.31
C GLY A 87 -0.14 -5.91 -11.84
N MET A 88 0.64 -4.82 -11.88
CA MET A 88 0.15 -3.48 -11.54
C MET A 88 -1.00 -3.04 -12.46
N GLU A 89 -0.85 -3.20 -13.78
CA GLU A 89 -1.90 -2.84 -14.73
C GLU A 89 -3.14 -3.73 -14.59
N THR A 90 -2.98 -5.00 -14.20
CA THR A 90 -4.12 -5.88 -13.90
C THR A 90 -4.90 -5.38 -12.68
N VAL A 91 -4.22 -4.93 -11.62
CA VAL A 91 -4.87 -4.34 -10.45
C VAL A 91 -5.59 -3.04 -10.83
N ARG A 92 -4.97 -2.16 -11.61
CA ARG A 92 -5.62 -0.92 -12.07
C ARG A 92 -6.86 -1.20 -12.91
N TYR A 93 -6.82 -2.23 -13.77
CA TYR A 93 -7.99 -2.65 -14.54
C TYR A 93 -9.11 -3.21 -13.65
N LEU A 94 -8.75 -3.96 -12.60
CA LEU A 94 -9.69 -4.49 -11.62
C LEU A 94 -10.39 -3.38 -10.84
N LEU A 95 -9.64 -2.38 -10.38
CA LEU A 95 -10.16 -1.20 -9.65
C LEU A 95 -11.00 -0.27 -10.54
N LEU A 96 -10.82 -0.31 -11.86
CA LEU A 96 -11.63 0.48 -12.80
C LEU A 96 -13.05 -0.10 -12.99
N GLN A 97 -13.30 -1.34 -12.56
CA GLN A 97 -14.64 -1.94 -12.68
C GLN A 97 -15.61 -1.26 -11.71
N ASP A 98 -16.90 -1.27 -12.05
CA ASP A 98 -17.95 -0.93 -11.11
C ASP A 98 -18.10 -2.04 -10.04
N ASP A 99 -18.85 -1.74 -8.97
CA ASP A 99 -19.04 -2.69 -7.85
C ASP A 99 -19.56 -4.06 -8.31
N GLU A 100 -20.43 -4.08 -9.33
CA GLU A 100 -20.94 -5.33 -9.90
C GLU A 100 -19.87 -6.08 -10.70
N GLY A 101 -19.10 -5.39 -11.55
CA GLY A 101 -18.00 -5.99 -12.30
C GLY A 101 -16.89 -6.51 -11.38
N LEU A 102 -16.53 -5.74 -10.35
CA LEU A 102 -15.54 -6.13 -9.36
C LEU A 102 -15.98 -7.38 -8.60
N ALA A 103 -17.26 -7.43 -8.22
CA ALA A 103 -17.85 -8.59 -7.60
C ALA A 103 -17.81 -9.85 -8.47
N GLN A 104 -18.14 -9.73 -9.76
CA GLN A 104 -18.08 -10.84 -10.70
C GLN A 104 -16.63 -11.28 -10.93
N ALA A 105 -15.68 -10.35 -10.84
CA ALA A 105 -14.25 -10.62 -10.95
C ALA A 105 -13.65 -11.27 -9.69
N GLY A 106 -14.39 -11.38 -8.58
CA GLY A 106 -13.94 -12.00 -7.33
C GLY A 106 -13.42 -11.03 -6.27
N GLY A 107 -13.76 -9.75 -6.35
CA GLY A 107 -13.41 -8.75 -5.33
C GLY A 107 -11.95 -8.29 -5.35
N VAL A 108 -11.61 -7.42 -4.38
CA VAL A 108 -10.23 -6.93 -4.16
C VAL A 108 -9.53 -7.59 -2.98
N TYR A 109 -10.25 -8.23 -2.06
CA TYR A 109 -9.67 -8.69 -0.80
C TYR A 109 -8.92 -10.03 -0.95
N ASP A 110 -9.54 -11.08 -1.49
CA ASP A 110 -8.84 -12.34 -1.82
C ASP A 110 -9.31 -12.94 -3.16
N ASN A 111 -8.72 -12.44 -4.24
CA ASN A 111 -9.03 -12.80 -5.62
C ASN A 111 -7.93 -13.70 -6.24
N GLN A 112 -7.82 -14.92 -5.72
CA GLN A 112 -6.83 -15.88 -6.22
C GLN A 112 -6.91 -16.16 -7.73
N PRO A 113 -8.10 -16.32 -8.35
CA PRO A 113 -8.19 -16.63 -9.78
C PRO A 113 -7.54 -15.57 -10.69
N THR A 114 -7.64 -14.30 -10.29
CA THR A 114 -7.16 -13.16 -11.10
C THR A 114 -5.80 -12.65 -10.65
N LEU A 115 -5.36 -12.95 -9.43
CA LEU A 115 -4.16 -12.36 -8.82
C LEU A 115 -3.08 -13.37 -8.43
N ARG A 116 -3.29 -14.68 -8.60
CA ARG A 116 -2.28 -15.72 -8.31
C ARG A 116 -1.76 -16.39 -9.57
N ALA A 117 -0.43 -16.43 -9.72
CA ALA A 117 0.28 -17.15 -10.77
C ALA A 117 -0.30 -16.89 -12.18
N VAL A 118 -0.55 -15.62 -12.47
CA VAL A 118 -1.10 -15.17 -13.76
C VAL A 118 0.01 -15.21 -14.78
N ALA A 119 -0.15 -16.05 -15.81
CA ALA A 119 0.84 -16.21 -16.85
C ALA A 119 0.76 -15.06 -17.87
N VAL A 120 1.88 -14.40 -18.11
CA VAL A 120 1.98 -13.28 -19.07
C VAL A 120 2.86 -13.66 -20.25
N VAL A 121 4.02 -14.25 -19.98
CA VAL A 121 4.96 -14.71 -21.02
C VAL A 121 4.84 -16.22 -21.14
N PRO A 122 4.08 -16.74 -22.12
CA PRO A 122 3.96 -18.18 -22.31
C PRO A 122 5.30 -18.76 -22.78
N ASP A 123 5.68 -19.90 -22.21
CA ASP A 123 6.81 -20.70 -22.67
C ASP A 123 6.39 -22.18 -22.75
N THR A 124 6.99 -22.89 -23.70
CA THR A 124 6.80 -24.35 -23.83
C THR A 124 7.43 -25.11 -22.67
N ASP A 125 8.50 -24.57 -22.09
CA ASP A 125 9.09 -25.09 -20.86
C ASP A 125 8.40 -24.44 -19.65
N PRO A 126 7.71 -25.21 -18.80
CA PRO A 126 7.06 -24.68 -17.60
C PRO A 126 8.03 -23.90 -16.70
N GLN A 127 9.32 -24.24 -16.70
CA GLN A 127 10.32 -23.56 -15.89
C GLN A 127 10.52 -22.09 -16.29
N PHE A 128 10.30 -21.76 -17.56
CA PHE A 128 10.47 -20.41 -18.11
C PHE A 128 9.16 -19.67 -18.32
N LEU A 129 8.04 -20.25 -17.84
CA LEU A 129 6.75 -19.57 -17.81
C LEU A 129 6.83 -18.37 -16.86
N GLY A 130 6.67 -17.16 -17.42
CA GLY A 130 6.70 -15.90 -16.68
C GLY A 130 5.33 -15.57 -16.11
N CYS A 131 5.27 -15.48 -14.78
CA CYS A 131 4.05 -15.22 -14.02
C CYS A 131 4.18 -13.99 -13.12
N PHE A 132 3.06 -13.40 -12.75
CA PHE A 132 2.98 -12.52 -11.59
C PHE A 132 1.98 -13.03 -10.55
N SER A 133 2.18 -12.60 -9.32
CA SER A 133 1.22 -12.72 -8.23
C SER A 133 1.13 -11.40 -7.47
N VAL A 134 -0.07 -11.02 -7.05
CA VAL A 134 -0.34 -9.85 -6.21
C VAL A 134 -0.73 -10.35 -4.84
N LEU A 135 -0.02 -9.90 -3.80
CA LEU A 135 -0.14 -10.39 -2.44
C LEU A 135 -0.35 -9.25 -1.46
N ALA A 136 -1.11 -9.54 -0.41
CA ALA A 136 -1.28 -8.70 0.76
C ALA A 136 -1.28 -9.57 2.02
N PRO A 137 -0.89 -9.03 3.19
CA PRO A 137 -0.91 -9.77 4.44
C PRO A 137 -2.35 -10.09 4.86
N VAL A 138 -2.53 -11.26 5.48
CA VAL A 138 -3.74 -11.59 6.23
C VAL A 138 -3.56 -11.06 7.64
N ILE A 139 -4.35 -10.05 8.01
CA ILE A 139 -4.33 -9.45 9.33
C ILE A 139 -5.45 -10.09 10.15
N ASP A 140 -5.09 -10.74 11.25
CA ASP A 140 -6.04 -11.29 12.21
C ASP A 140 -6.72 -10.15 13.00
N PRO A 141 -7.79 -10.44 13.75
CA PRO A 141 -8.53 -9.40 14.45
C PRO A 141 -7.70 -8.64 15.50
N GLN A 142 -6.66 -9.27 16.06
CA GLN A 142 -5.70 -8.64 16.99
C GLN A 142 -4.68 -7.77 16.25
N GLY A 143 -4.73 -7.74 14.92
CA GLY A 143 -3.79 -7.03 14.09
C GLY A 143 -2.61 -7.88 13.67
N ASN A 144 -2.51 -9.18 14.03
CA ASN A 144 -1.35 -10.01 13.70
C ASN A 144 -1.38 -10.55 12.28
N ILE A 145 -0.22 -10.61 11.63
CA ILE A 145 -0.11 -11.22 10.31
C ILE A 145 -0.11 -12.74 10.48
N SER A 146 -1.17 -13.37 9.99
CA SER A 146 -1.41 -14.82 10.08
C SER A 146 -1.08 -15.57 8.78
N GLY A 147 -0.73 -14.83 7.72
CA GLY A 147 -0.36 -15.37 6.43
C GLY A 147 -0.46 -14.34 5.32
N VAL A 148 -0.63 -14.82 4.10
CA VAL A 148 -0.83 -13.98 2.90
C VAL A 148 -2.06 -14.43 2.13
N ARG A 149 -2.67 -13.45 1.47
CA ARG A 149 -3.81 -13.59 0.56
C ARG A 149 -3.50 -12.91 -0.76
N TYR A 150 -4.31 -13.16 -1.79
CA TYR A 150 -4.07 -12.64 -3.13
C TYR A 150 -5.03 -11.50 -3.42
N GLY A 151 -4.66 -10.29 -3.05
CA GLY A 151 -5.53 -9.14 -3.12
C GLY A 151 -4.84 -7.87 -2.66
N LEU A 152 -5.65 -6.90 -2.29
CA LEU A 152 -5.24 -5.56 -1.90
C LEU A 152 -5.57 -5.33 -0.43
N GLU A 153 -4.84 -4.44 0.21
CA GLU A 153 -5.07 -3.97 1.58
C GLU A 153 -5.54 -2.53 1.53
N ASP A 154 -6.59 -2.20 2.30
CA ASP A 154 -7.07 -0.83 2.43
C ASP A 154 -6.09 -0.02 3.28
N GLU A 155 -5.53 1.05 2.72
CA GLU A 155 -4.64 1.94 3.46
C GLU A 155 -5.36 2.76 4.54
N SER A 156 -6.68 2.95 4.43
CA SER A 156 -7.47 3.55 5.50
C SER A 156 -7.56 2.62 6.73
N ALA A 157 -7.17 1.34 6.64
CA ALA A 157 -7.01 0.50 7.83
C ALA A 157 -5.79 0.89 8.70
N ARG A 158 -4.96 1.82 8.24
CA ARG A 158 -3.73 2.29 8.90
C ARG A 158 -3.83 3.75 9.29
N LEU A 159 -2.93 4.15 10.18
CA LEU A 159 -2.81 5.54 10.61
C LEU A 159 -2.08 6.37 9.55
N ASN A 160 -2.78 7.35 8.98
CA ASN A 160 -2.18 8.30 8.05
C ASN A 160 -1.41 9.39 8.80
N LEU A 161 -0.09 9.40 8.68
CA LEU A 161 0.77 10.35 9.38
C LEU A 161 0.49 11.81 8.98
N ASN A 162 0.18 12.04 7.71
CA ASN A 162 -0.10 13.39 7.20
C ASN A 162 -1.49 13.91 7.63
N PHE A 163 -2.33 13.05 8.21
CA PHE A 163 -3.60 13.46 8.82
C PHE A 163 -3.46 13.89 10.28
N LEU A 164 -2.35 13.55 10.95
CA LEU A 164 -2.18 13.81 12.38
C LEU A 164 -2.32 15.29 12.78
N PRO A 165 -1.76 16.28 12.04
CA PRO A 165 -1.99 17.69 12.36
C PRO A 165 -3.45 18.11 12.23
N VAL A 166 -4.19 17.51 11.29
CA VAL A 166 -5.64 17.76 11.14
C VAL A 166 -6.41 17.12 12.31
N ALA A 167 -6.07 15.89 12.68
CA ALA A 167 -6.62 15.20 13.84
C ALA A 167 -6.42 15.98 15.15
N ASP A 168 -5.27 16.62 15.32
CA ASP A 168 -4.93 17.47 16.47
C ASP A 168 -5.79 18.75 16.56
N ASN A 169 -6.25 19.26 15.42
CA ASN A 169 -7.17 20.40 15.35
C ASN A 169 -8.65 19.98 15.56
N LEU A 170 -9.00 18.73 15.21
CA LEU A 170 -10.36 18.20 15.38
C LEU A 170 -10.68 17.93 16.85
N LEU A 171 -9.71 17.41 17.59
CA LEU A 171 -9.77 17.21 19.03
C LEU A 171 -8.40 17.59 19.61
N GLU A 172 -8.40 18.35 20.70
CA GLU A 172 -7.18 18.74 21.40
C GLU A 172 -6.32 17.50 21.72
N ASN A 173 -5.08 17.48 21.22
CA ASN A 173 -4.14 16.34 21.29
C ASN A 173 -4.57 15.07 20.52
N GLY A 174 -5.54 15.16 19.61
CA GLY A 174 -6.06 14.02 18.87
C GLY A 174 -5.00 13.30 18.02
N GLY A 175 -4.08 14.05 17.39
CA GLY A 175 -2.98 13.47 16.62
C GLY A 175 -1.99 12.71 17.53
N ARG A 176 -1.66 13.33 18.67
CA ARG A 176 -0.83 12.69 19.70
C ARG A 176 -1.46 11.42 20.27
N THR A 177 -2.77 11.43 20.56
CA THR A 177 -3.50 10.26 21.07
C THR A 177 -3.45 9.09 20.09
N LEU A 178 -3.59 9.35 18.78
CA LEU A 178 -3.48 8.31 17.75
C LEU A 178 -2.08 7.68 17.72
N LEU A 179 -1.02 8.49 17.85
CA LEU A 179 0.36 7.98 17.89
C LEU A 179 0.64 7.14 19.14
N MET A 180 0.10 7.54 20.29
CA MET A 180 0.30 6.84 21.57
C MET A 180 -0.27 5.42 21.59
N ALA A 181 -1.14 5.08 20.63
CA ALA A 181 -1.65 3.73 20.45
C ALA A 181 -0.64 2.77 19.79
N LEU A 182 0.42 3.31 19.19
CA LEU A 182 1.45 2.49 18.56
C LEU A 182 2.28 1.75 19.62
N PRO A 183 2.64 0.48 19.37
CA PRO A 183 3.41 -0.32 20.32
C PRO A 183 4.74 0.33 20.69
N GLY A 184 4.98 0.53 21.98
CA GLY A 184 6.22 1.12 22.49
C GLY A 184 6.40 2.61 22.19
N MET A 185 5.35 3.32 21.78
CA MET A 185 5.39 4.78 21.62
C MET A 185 5.54 5.45 23.00
N THR A 186 6.37 6.50 23.02
CA THR A 186 6.57 7.34 24.20
C THR A 186 6.11 8.75 23.92
N GLU A 187 5.78 9.51 24.97
CA GLU A 187 5.29 10.88 24.83
C GLU A 187 6.30 11.80 24.13
N ASP A 188 7.60 11.65 24.41
CA ASP A 188 8.67 12.42 23.77
C ASP A 188 8.83 12.08 22.28
N THR A 189 8.60 10.82 21.89
CA THR A 189 8.65 10.43 20.48
C THR A 189 7.38 10.88 19.76
N ALA A 190 6.21 10.77 20.37
CA ALA A 190 4.95 11.23 19.79
C ALA A 190 4.95 12.75 19.56
N ASP A 191 5.37 13.53 20.57
CA ASP A 191 5.48 14.98 20.45
C ASP A 191 6.52 15.37 19.38
N ALA A 192 7.67 14.69 19.32
CA ALA A 192 8.67 14.95 18.29
C ALA A 192 8.19 14.61 16.86
N ILE A 193 7.33 13.59 16.70
CA ILE A 193 6.69 13.29 15.41
C ILE A 193 5.69 14.38 15.04
N MET A 194 4.92 14.87 16.00
CA MET A 194 3.95 15.93 15.74
C MET A 194 4.63 17.26 15.38
N ASP A 195 5.71 17.65 16.08
CA ASP A 195 6.54 18.83 15.77
C ASP A 195 7.25 18.70 14.41
N TRP A 196 7.57 17.47 13.98
CA TRP A 196 8.12 17.27 12.64
C TRP A 196 7.12 17.57 11.51
N LEU A 197 5.81 17.48 11.81
CA LEU A 197 4.72 17.53 10.84
C LEU A 197 4.01 18.88 10.78
N ASP A 198 3.93 19.62 11.89
CA ASP A 198 3.25 20.91 11.91
C ASP A 198 4.10 22.04 11.30
N GLU A 199 3.47 23.17 11.01
CA GLU A 199 4.10 24.25 10.23
C GLU A 199 4.82 25.28 11.10
N ASP A 200 4.65 25.21 12.43
CA ASP A 200 5.21 26.19 13.34
C ASP A 200 6.63 25.80 13.80
N GLU A 201 7.18 26.53 14.77
CA GLU A 201 8.53 26.32 15.31
C GLU A 201 8.47 26.28 16.85
N GLU A 202 7.27 26.11 17.42
CA GLU A 202 7.02 26.06 18.86
C GLU A 202 7.05 24.61 19.32
N PRO A 203 8.13 24.14 19.98
CA PRO A 203 8.21 22.75 20.38
C PRO A 203 7.14 22.42 21.43
N ARG A 204 6.48 21.27 21.26
CA ARG A 204 5.60 20.69 22.29
C ARG A 204 6.37 20.36 23.58
N GLU A 205 5.65 20.02 24.65
CA GLU A 205 6.21 19.78 26.00
C GLU A 205 7.44 18.86 25.98
N TYR A 206 7.38 17.76 25.23
CA TYR A 206 8.50 16.81 25.07
C TYR A 206 9.06 16.75 23.64
N GLY A 207 8.63 17.68 22.80
CA GLY A 207 8.91 17.70 21.37
C GLY A 207 10.32 18.16 21.00
N ALA A 208 10.52 18.39 19.71
CA ALA A 208 11.80 18.78 19.15
C ALA A 208 11.63 19.51 17.82
N GLU A 209 12.20 20.71 17.75
CA GLU A 209 12.15 21.60 16.59
C GLU A 209 13.56 21.89 16.02
N SER A 210 13.65 22.90 15.16
CA SER A 210 14.91 23.36 14.54
C SER A 210 16.06 23.57 15.53
N GLU A 211 15.80 24.06 16.76
CA GLU A 211 16.82 24.21 17.81
C GLU A 211 17.52 22.88 18.16
N TYR A 212 16.77 21.78 18.15
CA TYR A 212 17.31 20.44 18.42
C TYR A 212 18.08 19.91 17.21
N TYR A 213 17.45 19.88 16.02
CA TYR A 213 18.02 19.20 14.84
C TYR A 213 19.26 19.89 14.27
N THR A 214 19.36 21.22 14.39
CA THR A 214 20.53 21.97 13.91
C THR A 214 21.77 21.77 14.78
N ARG A 215 21.63 21.21 15.99
CA ARG A 215 22.74 20.83 16.89
C ARG A 215 23.30 19.43 16.60
N LEU A 216 22.62 18.64 15.77
CA LEU A 216 23.07 17.29 15.40
C LEU A 216 24.25 17.34 14.42
N GLN A 217 24.90 16.20 14.22
CA GLN A 217 26.02 16.07 13.28
C GLN A 217 25.80 14.84 12.37
N PRO A 218 25.48 15.03 11.09
CA PRO A 218 25.28 16.32 10.40
C PRO A 218 24.04 17.07 10.90
N ALA A 219 24.10 18.41 10.85
CA ALA A 219 22.96 19.28 11.18
C ALA A 219 21.95 19.29 10.04
N TYR A 220 20.67 19.28 10.38
CA TYR A 220 19.55 19.40 9.44
C TYR A 220 18.39 20.15 10.09
N TYR A 221 17.36 20.45 9.30
CA TYR A 221 16.14 21.09 9.76
C TYR A 221 14.99 20.07 9.78
N PRO A 222 14.03 20.22 10.70
CA PRO A 222 12.78 19.49 10.62
C PRO A 222 12.02 19.87 9.34
N LYS A 223 11.09 19.03 8.93
CA LYS A 223 10.39 19.21 7.65
C LYS A 223 9.31 20.29 7.72
N ASN A 224 8.65 20.39 8.87
CA ASN A 224 7.54 21.28 9.18
C ASN A 224 6.46 21.22 8.10
N GLY A 225 6.03 19.99 7.82
CA GLY A 225 5.08 19.68 6.76
C GLY A 225 4.91 18.18 6.50
N PRO A 226 4.10 17.82 5.50
CA PRO A 226 3.74 16.44 5.23
C PRO A 226 4.94 15.58 4.80
N LEU A 227 5.02 14.35 5.31
CA LEU A 227 6.07 13.38 4.98
C LEU A 227 5.95 12.91 3.53
N ASP A 228 7.09 12.61 2.90
CA ASP A 228 7.15 12.01 1.55
C ASP A 228 7.30 10.48 1.62
N SER A 229 7.82 9.96 2.74
CA SER A 229 7.97 8.53 3.00
C SER A 229 7.86 8.23 4.49
N VAL A 230 7.38 7.04 4.85
CA VAL A 230 7.31 6.60 6.25
C VAL A 230 8.72 6.53 6.87
N GLU A 231 9.75 6.22 6.08
CA GLU A 231 11.15 6.17 6.52
C GLU A 231 11.74 7.50 6.93
N GLU A 232 11.11 8.61 6.54
CA GLU A 232 11.50 9.94 6.98
C GLU A 232 11.39 10.08 8.51
N LEU A 233 10.53 9.28 9.16
CA LEU A 233 10.46 9.19 10.62
C LEU A 233 11.80 8.82 11.27
N LEU A 234 12.74 8.18 10.56
CA LEU A 234 14.09 7.90 11.10
C LEU A 234 14.95 9.15 11.33
N LEU A 235 14.53 10.31 10.81
CA LEU A 235 15.13 11.61 11.10
C LEU A 235 14.54 12.25 12.37
N VAL A 236 13.38 11.76 12.84
CA VAL A 236 12.72 12.29 14.02
C VAL A 236 13.41 11.80 15.28
N ARG A 237 13.53 12.69 16.26
CA ARG A 237 14.07 12.35 17.58
C ARG A 237 13.31 11.17 18.20
N GLY A 238 14.06 10.20 18.75
CA GLY A 238 13.49 9.06 19.47
C GLY A 238 13.13 7.86 18.59
N VAL A 239 12.93 8.06 17.29
CA VAL A 239 12.59 6.98 16.36
C VAL A 239 13.82 6.15 16.02
N THR A 240 13.70 4.83 16.12
CA THR A 240 14.77 3.89 15.76
C THR A 240 14.35 2.98 14.61
N PRO A 241 15.30 2.44 13.81
CA PRO A 241 14.99 1.44 12.79
C PRO A 241 14.24 0.22 13.33
N GLN A 242 14.53 -0.18 14.57
CA GLN A 242 13.88 -1.31 15.22
C GLN A 242 12.41 -1.00 15.54
N MET A 243 12.11 0.21 16.01
CA MET A 243 10.73 0.65 16.23
C MET A 243 9.96 0.73 14.91
N LEU A 244 10.59 1.23 13.83
CA LEU A 244 9.90 1.43 12.56
C LEU A 244 9.69 0.14 11.76
N PHE A 245 10.73 -0.68 11.58
CA PHE A 245 10.68 -1.87 10.72
C PHE A 245 10.51 -3.19 11.47
N GLY A 246 10.74 -3.21 12.79
CA GLY A 246 10.73 -4.44 13.55
C GLY A 246 11.80 -5.43 13.09
N ALA A 247 11.44 -6.71 13.13
CA ALA A 247 12.30 -7.86 12.82
C ALA A 247 12.17 -8.34 11.37
N ASP A 248 11.09 -7.99 10.66
CA ASP A 248 10.83 -8.40 9.27
C ASP A 248 11.83 -7.68 8.33
N SER A 249 12.94 -8.36 8.08
CA SER A 249 14.06 -7.79 7.35
C SER A 249 13.81 -7.82 5.84
N ASN A 250 13.04 -8.80 5.38
CA ASN A 250 12.72 -8.99 3.97
C ASN A 250 11.42 -8.28 3.53
N ARG A 251 10.70 -7.67 4.49
CA ARG A 251 9.47 -6.89 4.30
C ARG A 251 8.37 -7.65 3.59
N ASN A 252 8.19 -8.94 3.85
CA ASN A 252 7.12 -9.75 3.26
C ASN A 252 5.87 -9.84 4.16
N GLY A 253 5.91 -9.22 5.35
CA GLY A 253 4.87 -9.26 6.37
C GLY A 253 4.91 -10.50 7.27
N ILE A 254 5.78 -11.47 7.00
CA ILE A 254 5.90 -12.72 7.73
C ILE A 254 7.22 -12.72 8.48
N ILE A 255 7.16 -12.77 9.82
CA ILE A 255 8.38 -12.91 10.63
C ILE A 255 8.82 -14.36 10.59
N ASP A 256 9.88 -14.64 9.84
CA ASP A 256 10.43 -15.98 9.74
C ASP A 256 11.16 -16.40 11.03
N PRO A 257 11.33 -17.72 11.30
CA PRO A 257 12.05 -18.19 12.49
C PRO A 257 13.47 -17.62 12.67
N HIS A 258 14.15 -17.31 11.56
CA HIS A 258 15.48 -16.72 11.59
C HIS A 258 15.47 -15.22 11.94
N GLU A 259 14.40 -14.51 11.59
CA GLU A 259 14.17 -13.10 11.92
C GLU A 259 13.75 -12.94 13.38
N SER A 260 12.81 -13.76 13.85
CA SER A 260 12.38 -13.76 15.26
C SER A 260 13.51 -14.10 16.22
N SER A 261 14.35 -15.08 15.90
CA SER A 261 15.51 -15.46 16.72
C SER A 261 16.53 -14.32 16.82
N SER A 262 16.77 -13.61 15.72
CA SER A 262 17.70 -12.48 15.66
C SER A 262 17.17 -11.30 16.49
N ALA A 263 15.87 -11.03 16.41
CA ALA A 263 15.24 -9.93 17.14
C ALA A 263 15.05 -10.23 18.64
N MET A 264 14.73 -11.47 19.04
CA MET A 264 14.69 -11.87 20.45
C MET A 264 16.08 -11.78 21.11
N THR A 265 17.15 -12.08 20.35
CA THR A 265 18.54 -11.91 20.83
C THR A 265 18.86 -10.42 21.05
N ALA A 266 18.48 -9.55 20.11
CA ALA A 266 18.65 -8.10 20.24
C ALA A 266 17.87 -7.53 21.46
N ALA A 267 16.59 -7.89 21.60
CA ALA A 267 15.74 -7.45 22.71
C ALA A 267 16.24 -7.93 24.09
N SER A 268 16.83 -9.12 24.17
CA SER A 268 17.42 -9.63 25.43
C SER A 268 18.63 -8.83 25.93
N THR A 269 19.27 -8.04 25.05
CA THR A 269 20.47 -7.25 25.38
C THR A 269 20.11 -5.84 25.89
N SER A 270 18.87 -5.39 25.68
CA SER A 270 18.38 -4.04 26.02
C SER A 270 17.47 -4.00 27.25
N VAL A 271 17.11 -5.14 27.85
CA VAL A 271 16.21 -5.20 29.03
C VAL A 271 17.03 -5.35 30.32
N THR A 272 17.46 -4.23 30.89
CA THR A 272 17.92 -4.13 32.30
C THR A 272 16.92 -3.36 33.16
N GLY A 273 15.62 -3.61 33.00
CA GLY A 273 14.53 -2.94 33.73
C GLY A 273 13.42 -3.90 34.16
N GLN A 274 12.72 -3.56 35.25
CA GLN A 274 11.77 -4.43 35.99
C GLN A 274 10.40 -4.66 35.34
N ASN A 275 10.13 -4.14 34.13
CA ASN A 275 8.89 -4.40 33.39
C ASN A 275 9.22 -5.15 32.10
N ALA A 276 9.17 -6.48 32.15
CA ALA A 276 9.28 -7.29 30.93
C ALA A 276 7.98 -7.12 30.12
N PRO A 277 8.06 -6.78 28.82
CA PRO A 277 6.88 -6.72 27.97
C PRO A 277 6.17 -8.08 27.97
N THR A 278 4.85 -8.05 27.94
CA THR A 278 4.01 -9.24 27.74
C THR A 278 4.30 -9.89 26.38
N ALA A 279 3.88 -11.14 26.20
CA ALA A 279 4.10 -11.84 24.93
C ALA A 279 3.45 -11.14 23.71
N ALA A 280 2.32 -10.45 23.92
CA ALA A 280 1.65 -9.65 22.90
C ALA A 280 2.47 -8.39 22.55
N GLU A 281 2.87 -7.60 23.55
CA GLU A 281 3.74 -6.42 23.35
C GLU A 281 5.08 -6.79 22.71
N THR A 282 5.63 -7.95 23.05
CA THR A 282 6.85 -8.46 22.41
C THR A 282 6.62 -8.77 20.92
N THR A 283 5.46 -9.32 20.56
CA THR A 283 5.11 -9.66 19.16
C THR A 283 4.88 -8.40 18.32
N ASP A 284 4.26 -7.37 18.90
CA ASP A 284 4.02 -6.10 18.23
C ASP A 284 5.32 -5.29 18.03
N LEU A 285 6.20 -5.27 19.04
CA LEU A 285 7.54 -4.69 18.92
C LEU A 285 8.42 -5.43 17.90
N LEU A 286 8.20 -6.74 17.71
CA LEU A 286 8.88 -7.52 16.68
C LEU A 286 8.39 -7.17 15.27
N ARG A 287 7.24 -6.51 15.09
CA ARG A 287 6.76 -6.08 13.77
C ARG A 287 7.15 -4.64 13.43
N GLY A 288 7.28 -3.79 14.45
CA GLY A 288 7.51 -2.36 14.27
C GLY A 288 6.27 -1.61 13.75
N TRP A 289 6.41 -0.30 13.57
CA TRP A 289 5.30 0.60 13.26
C TRP A 289 4.89 0.60 11.79
N SER A 290 5.78 0.23 10.87
CA SER A 290 5.52 0.37 9.42
C SER A 290 4.22 -0.29 8.92
N PRO A 291 3.74 -1.42 9.45
CA PRO A 291 2.47 -2.02 9.00
C PRO A 291 1.23 -1.29 9.54
N PHE A 292 1.39 -0.41 10.51
CA PHE A 292 0.33 0.41 11.11
C PHE A 292 0.26 1.82 10.51
N LEU A 293 1.25 2.21 9.71
CA LEU A 293 1.43 3.57 9.22
C LEU A 293 1.23 3.65 7.72
N THR A 294 0.67 4.77 7.27
CA THR A 294 0.57 5.13 5.86
C THR A 294 0.74 6.63 5.66
N LEU A 295 1.00 7.03 4.43
CA LEU A 295 0.91 8.43 3.99
C LEU A 295 -0.27 8.67 3.05
N TYR A 296 -0.91 7.58 2.60
CA TYR A 296 -1.90 7.59 1.54
C TYR A 296 -3.15 6.89 2.05
N SER A 297 -4.12 7.63 2.56
CA SER A 297 -5.45 7.07 2.87
C SER A 297 -6.51 8.11 2.51
N ALA A 298 -7.53 7.65 1.80
CA ALA A 298 -8.65 8.47 1.37
C ALA A 298 -9.83 7.60 0.93
N GLU A 299 -11.00 8.21 0.93
CA GLU A 299 -12.26 7.64 0.44
C GLU A 299 -12.89 8.57 -0.59
N ARG A 300 -13.66 8.01 -1.53
CA ARG A 300 -14.45 8.74 -2.51
C ARG A 300 -15.69 9.33 -1.86
N ASN A 301 -15.97 10.59 -2.16
CA ASN A 301 -17.19 11.26 -1.73
C ASN A 301 -18.32 11.03 -2.76
N VAL A 302 -18.65 9.75 -2.97
CA VAL A 302 -19.67 9.29 -3.92
C VAL A 302 -20.66 8.32 -3.24
N ASN A 303 -21.84 8.19 -3.82
CA ASN A 303 -22.85 7.22 -3.42
C ASN A 303 -22.58 5.84 -4.04
N ALA A 304 -23.41 4.84 -3.74
CA ALA A 304 -23.28 3.47 -4.28
C ALA A 304 -23.32 3.40 -5.82
N SER A 305 -23.92 4.39 -6.47
CA SER A 305 -23.98 4.48 -7.94
C SER A 305 -22.78 5.21 -8.57
N GLY A 306 -21.81 5.66 -7.77
CA GLY A 306 -20.65 6.43 -8.23
C GLY A 306 -20.94 7.91 -8.50
N LEU A 307 -22.13 8.41 -8.15
CA LEU A 307 -22.49 9.83 -8.26
C LEU A 307 -22.00 10.59 -7.02
N ARG A 308 -21.65 11.87 -7.20
CA ARG A 308 -21.23 12.72 -6.07
C ARG A 308 -22.36 12.87 -5.05
N ARG A 309 -22.01 12.80 -3.77
CA ARG A 309 -22.95 13.09 -2.69
C ARG A 309 -23.34 14.55 -2.70
N VAL A 310 -24.59 14.83 -2.38
CA VAL A 310 -25.11 16.20 -2.29
C VAL A 310 -24.54 16.86 -1.04
N ASN A 311 -23.83 17.97 -1.25
CA ASN A 311 -23.34 18.78 -0.13
C ASN A 311 -24.51 19.52 0.52
N VAL A 312 -24.84 19.20 1.77
CA VAL A 312 -25.97 19.81 2.50
C VAL A 312 -25.72 21.28 2.88
N ASN A 313 -24.48 21.75 2.76
CA ASN A 313 -24.07 23.12 3.07
C ASN A 313 -23.92 24.02 1.85
N GLN A 314 -24.62 23.72 0.75
CA GLN A 314 -24.71 24.61 -0.40
C GLN A 314 -25.29 25.98 -0.03
N ASP A 315 -24.94 26.99 -0.83
CA ASP A 315 -25.34 28.39 -0.62
C ASP A 315 -26.76 28.67 -1.16
N ASP A 316 -27.12 28.06 -2.30
CA ASP A 316 -28.44 28.20 -2.93
C ASP A 316 -29.41 27.13 -2.42
N MET A 317 -30.48 27.57 -1.75
CA MET A 317 -31.47 26.68 -1.14
C MET A 317 -32.40 26.02 -2.18
N GLU A 318 -32.66 26.67 -3.32
CA GLU A 318 -33.47 26.09 -4.39
C GLU A 318 -32.68 24.97 -5.09
N THR A 319 -31.42 25.25 -5.42
CA THR A 319 -30.51 24.24 -5.99
C THR A 319 -30.33 23.06 -5.03
N LEU A 320 -30.07 23.34 -3.74
CA LEU A 320 -29.95 22.30 -2.71
C LEU A 320 -31.22 21.44 -2.61
N PHE A 321 -32.40 22.05 -2.61
CA PHE A 321 -33.66 21.32 -2.53
C PHE A 321 -33.86 20.41 -3.75
N ASN A 322 -33.62 20.93 -4.95
CA ASN A 322 -33.77 20.19 -6.20
C ASN A 322 -32.84 18.97 -6.23
N GLU A 323 -31.55 19.16 -5.95
CA GLU A 323 -30.56 18.07 -5.92
C GLU A 323 -30.90 17.02 -4.85
N LEU A 324 -31.30 17.43 -3.65
CA LEU A 324 -31.72 16.49 -2.61
C LEU A 324 -32.98 15.71 -3.02
N SER A 325 -33.97 16.37 -3.62
CA SER A 325 -35.23 15.72 -4.00
C SER A 325 -35.09 14.66 -5.11
N GLU A 326 -33.97 14.67 -5.84
CA GLU A 326 -33.64 13.64 -6.82
C GLU A 326 -33.09 12.35 -6.18
N VAL A 327 -32.47 12.46 -5.00
CA VAL A 327 -31.73 11.35 -4.36
C VAL A 327 -32.34 10.86 -3.05
N VAL A 328 -33.12 11.70 -2.34
CA VAL A 328 -33.78 11.36 -1.07
C VAL A 328 -35.27 11.72 -1.09
N PRO A 329 -36.10 11.14 -0.21
CA PRO A 329 -37.50 11.51 -0.09
C PRO A 329 -37.71 13.01 0.09
N VAL A 330 -38.75 13.56 -0.54
CA VAL A 330 -39.06 15.00 -0.52
C VAL A 330 -39.17 15.54 0.91
N GLU A 331 -39.72 14.75 1.84
CA GLU A 331 -39.83 15.13 3.26
C GLU A 331 -38.45 15.37 3.91
N TRP A 332 -37.43 14.60 3.52
CA TRP A 332 -36.06 14.75 4.01
C TRP A 332 -35.42 16.00 3.41
N ALA A 333 -35.57 16.20 2.10
CA ALA A 333 -35.09 17.40 1.41
C ALA A 333 -35.68 18.67 2.02
N THR A 334 -37.01 18.69 2.25
CA THR A 334 -37.71 19.80 2.91
C THR A 334 -37.14 20.06 4.30
N PHE A 335 -36.94 19.02 5.11
CA PHE A 335 -36.42 19.20 6.48
C PHE A 335 -34.96 19.69 6.50
N ILE A 336 -34.09 19.15 5.65
CA ILE A 336 -32.67 19.55 5.56
C ILE A 336 -32.55 21.02 5.17
N VAL A 337 -33.32 21.47 4.17
CA VAL A 337 -33.32 22.88 3.74
C VAL A 337 -33.92 23.78 4.82
N ALA A 338 -35.02 23.37 5.47
CA ALA A 338 -35.56 24.11 6.60
C ALA A 338 -34.53 24.25 7.74
N TYR A 339 -33.80 23.18 8.08
CA TYR A 339 -32.72 23.21 9.06
C TYR A 339 -31.63 24.20 8.67
N ARG A 340 -31.23 24.24 7.40
CA ARG A 340 -30.25 25.24 6.90
C ARG A 340 -30.76 26.67 7.03
N GLN A 341 -32.04 26.92 6.76
CA GLN A 341 -32.65 28.25 6.80
C GLN A 341 -32.81 28.82 8.22
N VAL A 342 -33.27 28.00 9.18
CA VAL A 342 -33.64 28.47 10.52
C VAL A 342 -32.77 27.94 11.66
N GLY A 343 -32.06 26.82 11.46
CA GLY A 343 -31.30 26.14 12.50
C GLY A 343 -32.15 25.30 13.47
N PRO A 344 -31.49 24.65 14.45
CA PRO A 344 -32.17 23.81 15.43
C PRO A 344 -33.04 24.64 16.38
N TYR A 345 -34.28 24.23 16.56
CA TYR A 345 -35.23 24.79 17.53
C TYR A 345 -34.97 24.20 18.92
N SER A 346 -34.72 25.07 19.90
CA SER A 346 -34.40 24.70 21.28
C SER A 346 -35.55 24.90 22.27
N GLY A 347 -36.75 25.22 21.79
CA GLY A 347 -37.91 25.43 22.66
C GLY A 347 -38.66 24.14 23.02
N ASP A 348 -39.55 24.23 24.01
CA ASP A 348 -40.26 23.06 24.55
C ASP A 348 -41.48 22.62 23.74
N GLN A 349 -41.84 23.35 22.69
CA GLN A 349 -43.01 22.99 21.89
C GLN A 349 -42.83 21.60 21.23
N PRO A 350 -43.87 20.74 21.28
CA PRO A 350 -43.85 19.49 20.54
C PRO A 350 -43.81 19.82 19.05
N GLY A 351 -42.96 19.13 18.30
CA GLY A 351 -42.90 19.32 16.85
C GLY A 351 -43.88 18.38 16.15
N GLU A 352 -44.45 18.85 15.05
CA GLU A 352 -45.35 18.09 14.19
C GLU A 352 -44.55 17.42 13.06
N MET A 353 -44.96 16.22 12.63
CA MET A 353 -44.47 15.65 11.37
C MET A 353 -45.32 16.21 10.24
N THR A 354 -44.84 17.27 9.60
CA THR A 354 -45.55 17.93 8.51
C THR A 354 -44.55 18.40 7.44
N THR A 355 -45.02 18.44 6.19
CA THR A 355 -44.25 18.93 5.03
C THR A 355 -45.04 20.06 4.36
N GLY A 356 -44.33 20.99 3.74
CA GLY A 356 -44.92 22.17 3.12
C GLY A 356 -43.97 22.84 2.13
N GLU A 357 -44.49 23.82 1.39
CA GLU A 357 -43.72 24.58 0.41
C GLU A 357 -42.77 25.56 1.12
N LEU A 358 -41.48 25.45 0.81
CA LEU A 358 -40.43 26.29 1.38
C LEU A 358 -40.30 27.61 0.64
N ASP A 359 -39.93 28.66 1.38
CA ASP A 359 -39.57 29.95 0.82
C ASP A 359 -38.07 29.97 0.51
N PHE A 360 -37.72 29.66 -0.74
CA PHE A 360 -36.31 29.59 -1.18
C PHE A 360 -35.62 30.95 -1.27
N ALA A 361 -36.35 32.07 -1.13
CA ALA A 361 -35.74 33.39 -1.02
C ALA A 361 -35.04 33.59 0.34
N ARG A 362 -35.25 32.69 1.32
CA ARG A 362 -34.53 32.69 2.59
C ARG A 362 -33.20 31.98 2.45
N GLU A 363 -32.12 32.70 2.70
CA GLU A 363 -30.76 32.16 2.73
C GLU A 363 -30.53 31.21 3.91
N GLY A 364 -29.61 30.26 3.73
CA GLY A 364 -29.20 29.32 4.77
C GLY A 364 -28.34 29.97 5.85
N LYS A 365 -28.88 30.18 7.05
CA LYS A 365 -28.19 30.82 8.18
C LYS A 365 -27.31 29.88 8.99
N THR A 366 -27.65 28.59 9.03
CA THR A 366 -27.04 27.62 9.95
C THR A 366 -26.38 26.50 9.16
N ARG A 367 -25.07 26.30 9.31
CA ARG A 367 -24.37 25.16 8.69
C ARG A 367 -24.58 23.88 9.51
N ILE A 368 -24.67 22.76 8.79
CA ILE A 368 -24.70 21.42 9.36
C ILE A 368 -23.24 20.96 9.50
N ASN A 369 -22.78 20.69 10.71
CA ASN A 369 -21.39 20.27 10.91
C ASN A 369 -21.22 18.79 10.61
N GLN A 370 -22.21 17.97 10.99
CA GLN A 370 -22.26 16.54 10.70
C GLN A 370 -23.68 16.13 10.34
N ILE A 371 -23.84 15.10 9.50
CA ILE A 371 -25.17 14.59 9.11
C ILE A 371 -25.98 14.13 10.34
N LEU A 372 -25.31 13.64 11.38
CA LEU A 372 -25.92 13.27 12.66
C LEU A 372 -26.54 14.45 13.43
N ASP A 373 -26.27 15.70 13.05
CA ASP A 373 -26.95 16.90 13.62
C ASP A 373 -28.44 16.96 13.29
N LEU A 374 -28.87 16.22 12.26
CA LEU A 374 -30.27 16.13 11.86
C LEU A 374 -31.08 15.14 12.72
N VAL A 375 -30.41 14.23 13.43
CA VAL A 375 -31.08 13.20 14.23
C VAL A 375 -31.73 13.82 15.46
N ASN A 376 -33.00 13.52 15.71
CA ASN A 376 -33.83 14.12 16.77
C ASN A 376 -33.95 15.64 16.74
N ALA A 377 -33.51 16.31 15.66
CA ALA A 377 -33.59 17.75 15.54
C ALA A 377 -35.04 18.23 15.40
N LYS A 378 -35.26 19.50 15.72
CA LYS A 378 -36.51 20.22 15.44
C LYS A 378 -36.18 21.53 14.76
N VAL A 379 -37.07 22.05 13.95
CA VAL A 379 -36.92 23.35 13.28
C VAL A 379 -38.22 24.13 13.41
N GLU A 380 -38.14 25.43 13.64
CA GLU A 380 -39.31 26.32 13.64
C GLU A 380 -39.35 27.06 12.30
N ILE A 381 -40.25 26.64 11.41
CA ILE A 381 -40.32 27.15 10.03
C ILE A 381 -41.73 27.63 9.72
N GLN A 382 -41.82 28.74 8.98
CA GLN A 382 -43.07 29.20 8.39
C GLN A 382 -43.08 28.85 6.91
N PHE A 383 -43.93 27.90 6.52
CA PHE A 383 -44.14 27.51 5.12
C PHE A 383 -44.94 28.57 4.34
N VAL A 384 -44.80 28.55 3.02
CA VAL A 384 -45.54 29.45 2.12
C VAL A 384 -47.05 29.23 2.31
N GLY A 385 -47.79 30.33 2.46
CA GLY A 385 -49.24 30.29 2.68
C GLY A 385 -49.69 30.04 4.12
N GLN A 386 -48.78 29.76 5.06
CA GLN A 386 -49.11 29.65 6.48
C GLN A 386 -48.95 31.00 7.21
N SER A 387 -49.89 31.31 8.11
CA SER A 387 -49.91 32.58 8.86
C SER A 387 -49.00 32.60 10.10
N ALA A 388 -48.54 31.44 10.57
CA ALA A 388 -47.71 31.30 11.76
C ALA A 388 -46.61 30.25 11.53
N PRO A 389 -45.46 30.36 12.20
CA PRO A 389 -44.44 29.32 12.18
C PRO A 389 -44.94 28.05 12.85
N VAL A 390 -44.46 26.91 12.38
CA VAL A 390 -44.74 25.58 12.93
C VAL A 390 -43.42 24.94 13.32
N VAL A 391 -43.41 24.29 14.48
CA VAL A 391 -42.27 23.46 14.90
C VAL A 391 -42.40 22.11 14.20
N VAL A 392 -41.44 21.79 13.35
CA VAL A 392 -41.37 20.52 12.60
C VAL A 392 -40.34 19.62 13.27
N THR A 393 -40.72 18.37 13.51
CA THR A 393 -39.80 17.34 14.03
C THR A 393 -39.03 16.71 12.87
N SER A 394 -37.76 16.40 13.09
CA SER A 394 -36.92 15.67 12.14
C SER A 394 -37.55 14.35 11.70
N PRO A 395 -37.49 14.00 10.40
CA PRO A 395 -37.86 12.68 9.91
C PRO A 395 -36.83 11.60 10.32
N PHE A 396 -35.77 11.98 11.05
CA PHE A 396 -34.68 11.13 11.51
C PHE A 396 -34.76 10.92 13.03
N PRO A 397 -35.62 10.01 13.52
CA PRO A 397 -35.66 9.70 14.95
C PRO A 397 -34.41 8.91 15.36
N GLY A 398 -33.94 9.13 16.59
CA GLY A 398 -32.74 8.51 17.14
C GLY A 398 -32.97 7.16 17.81
N ASP A 399 -33.96 6.39 17.35
CA ASP A 399 -34.15 5.01 17.78
C ASP A 399 -33.42 4.03 16.84
N LEU A 400 -32.95 2.92 17.41
CA LEU A 400 -32.09 1.95 16.72
C LEU A 400 -32.72 1.41 15.43
N ILE A 401 -34.01 1.10 15.46
CA ILE A 401 -34.71 0.46 14.33
C ILE A 401 -34.84 1.45 13.18
N ALA A 402 -35.26 2.67 13.46
CA ALA A 402 -35.37 3.70 12.42
C ALA A 402 -34.00 4.06 11.85
N MET A 403 -33.00 4.25 12.71
CA MET A 403 -31.63 4.59 12.28
C MET A 403 -31.05 3.56 11.31
N ASN A 404 -31.28 2.26 11.55
CA ASN A 404 -30.84 1.19 10.66
C ASN A 404 -31.48 1.27 9.26
N LEU A 405 -32.68 1.86 9.15
CA LEU A 405 -33.39 2.01 7.89
C LEU A 405 -32.97 3.27 7.11
N TYR A 406 -32.85 4.43 7.77
CA TYR A 406 -32.63 5.70 7.07
C TYR A 406 -31.17 6.15 7.00
N LEU A 407 -30.31 5.79 7.97
CA LEU A 407 -28.93 6.30 8.00
C LEU A 407 -28.09 5.88 6.80
N PRO A 408 -28.08 4.60 6.36
CA PRO A 408 -27.27 4.23 5.20
C PRO A 408 -27.72 4.99 3.95
N ASP A 409 -29.02 5.14 3.72
CA ASP A 409 -29.54 5.91 2.57
C ASP A 409 -29.20 7.40 2.67
N LEU A 410 -29.28 7.98 3.87
CA LEU A 410 -28.96 9.38 4.12
C LEU A 410 -27.45 9.65 3.92
N LEU A 411 -26.57 8.80 4.45
CA LEU A 411 -25.12 8.94 4.36
C LEU A 411 -24.57 8.56 2.98
N ASP A 412 -25.25 7.69 2.24
CA ASP A 412 -24.88 7.37 0.86
C ASP A 412 -25.10 8.57 -0.06
N ASN A 413 -26.15 9.37 0.19
CA ASN A 413 -26.52 10.46 -0.71
C ASN A 413 -26.12 11.86 -0.22
N CYS A 414 -25.91 12.07 1.07
CA CYS A 414 -25.61 13.39 1.66
C CYS A 414 -24.19 13.47 2.23
N THR A 415 -23.58 14.64 2.15
CA THR A 415 -22.27 14.94 2.75
C THR A 415 -22.21 16.37 3.26
N VAL A 416 -21.36 16.63 4.24
CA VAL A 416 -21.00 17.99 4.68
C VAL A 416 -19.71 18.49 4.03
N ASN A 417 -18.96 17.59 3.39
CA ASN A 417 -17.69 17.87 2.76
C ASN A 417 -17.89 18.10 1.26
N PRO A 418 -17.53 19.27 0.70
CA PRO A 418 -17.66 19.54 -0.74
C PRO A 418 -16.58 18.86 -1.59
N ASN A 419 -15.49 18.38 -0.97
CA ASN A 419 -14.36 17.82 -1.69
C ASN A 419 -14.72 16.45 -2.31
N PRO A 420 -14.15 16.09 -3.47
CA PRO A 420 -14.43 14.82 -4.14
C PRO A 420 -13.89 13.60 -3.38
N MET A 421 -12.94 13.79 -2.47
CA MET A 421 -12.39 12.76 -1.61
C MET A 421 -12.27 13.27 -0.17
N ILE A 422 -12.26 12.34 0.79
CA ILE A 422 -12.07 12.62 2.21
C ILE A 422 -10.80 11.88 2.67
N PRO A 423 -9.70 12.58 3.01
CA PRO A 423 -8.45 11.93 3.39
C PRO A 423 -8.41 11.54 4.87
N GLY A 424 -7.58 10.55 5.21
CA GLY A 424 -7.06 10.37 6.57
C GLY A 424 -7.93 9.63 7.58
N ARG A 425 -9.21 9.38 7.29
CA ARG A 425 -10.10 8.61 8.19
C ARG A 425 -9.70 7.14 8.26
N ILE A 426 -9.97 6.51 9.41
CA ILE A 426 -9.59 5.14 9.72
C ILE A 426 -10.76 4.19 9.45
N ASN A 427 -10.54 3.20 8.60
CA ASN A 427 -11.51 2.15 8.30
C ASN A 427 -11.66 1.17 9.46
N ILE A 428 -12.76 1.29 10.21
CA ILE A 428 -13.01 0.47 11.41
C ILE A 428 -13.29 -1.01 11.09
N ASN A 429 -13.65 -1.33 9.84
CA ASN A 429 -13.92 -2.70 9.43
C ASN A 429 -12.64 -3.53 9.27
N GLN A 430 -11.51 -2.91 8.97
CA GLN A 430 -10.23 -3.60 8.71
C GLN A 430 -9.08 -3.16 9.62
N ALA A 431 -9.17 -2.01 10.32
CA ALA A 431 -8.09 -1.49 11.14
C ALA A 431 -7.62 -2.46 12.24
N PRO A 432 -6.31 -2.60 12.50
CA PRO A 432 -5.82 -3.39 13.64
C PRO A 432 -6.35 -2.88 14.98
N ARG A 433 -6.47 -3.78 15.98
CA ARG A 433 -6.92 -3.43 17.33
C ARG A 433 -6.14 -2.24 17.93
N ALA A 434 -4.82 -2.22 17.75
CA ALA A 434 -3.96 -1.13 18.23
C ALA A 434 -4.37 0.24 17.66
N ILE A 435 -4.69 0.30 16.36
CA ILE A 435 -5.13 1.55 15.71
C ILE A 435 -6.51 1.97 16.22
N LEU A 436 -7.44 1.02 16.39
CA LEU A 436 -8.76 1.32 16.93
C LEU A 436 -8.70 1.91 18.34
N LEU A 437 -7.83 1.37 19.21
CA LEU A 437 -7.62 1.91 20.56
C LEU A 437 -7.06 3.34 20.58
N GLY A 438 -6.38 3.76 19.51
CA GLY A 438 -5.88 5.12 19.39
C GLY A 438 -6.92 6.14 19.02
N ILE A 439 -8.10 5.72 18.55
CA ILE A 439 -9.14 6.63 18.14
C ILE A 439 -9.74 7.29 19.39
N PRO A 440 -9.71 8.64 19.48
CA PRO A 440 -10.23 9.32 20.66
C PRO A 440 -11.70 8.98 20.92
N GLY A 441 -12.00 8.54 22.15
CA GLY A 441 -13.36 8.14 22.55
C GLY A 441 -13.68 6.65 22.34
N MET A 442 -12.78 5.85 21.77
CA MET A 442 -12.94 4.39 21.74
C MET A 442 -12.50 3.74 23.06
N THR A 443 -13.39 2.96 23.69
CA THR A 443 -13.04 2.15 24.88
C THR A 443 -12.57 0.76 24.47
N GLU A 444 -11.82 0.07 25.35
CA GLU A 444 -11.38 -1.30 25.08
C GLU A 444 -12.56 -2.24 24.82
N GLU A 445 -13.66 -2.08 25.57
CA GLU A 445 -14.87 -2.91 25.41
C GLU A 445 -15.53 -2.69 24.04
N LEU A 446 -15.61 -1.45 23.59
CA LEU A 446 -16.15 -1.13 22.26
C LEU A 446 -15.27 -1.73 21.17
N VAL A 447 -13.94 -1.58 21.28
CA VAL A 447 -13.00 -2.15 20.32
C VAL A 447 -13.10 -3.67 20.27
N ASP A 448 -13.20 -4.34 21.42
CA ASP A 448 -13.34 -5.79 21.48
C ASP A 448 -14.64 -6.26 20.79
N GLU A 449 -15.75 -5.52 20.95
CA GLU A 449 -17.00 -5.85 20.27
C GLU A 449 -16.93 -5.57 18.76
N ILE A 450 -16.27 -4.49 18.33
CA ILE A 450 -16.00 -4.20 16.91
C ILE A 450 -15.23 -5.36 16.27
N VAL A 451 -14.11 -5.73 16.89
CA VAL A 451 -13.20 -6.78 16.41
C VAL A 451 -13.90 -8.13 16.34
N LYS A 452 -14.84 -8.39 17.26
CA LYS A 452 -15.63 -9.63 17.31
C LYS A 452 -16.75 -9.69 16.27
N GLN A 453 -17.38 -8.56 15.95
CA GLN A 453 -18.53 -8.53 15.04
C GLN A 453 -18.18 -8.22 13.59
N ARG A 454 -17.03 -7.58 13.31
CA ARG A 454 -16.66 -7.16 11.96
C ARG A 454 -16.35 -8.32 11.03
N ASP A 455 -16.65 -8.12 9.76
CA ASP A 455 -16.25 -8.98 8.66
C ASP A 455 -15.09 -8.33 7.89
N ILE A 456 -13.86 -8.78 8.17
CA ILE A 456 -12.63 -8.16 7.62
C ILE A 456 -12.54 -8.34 6.11
N THR A 457 -13.10 -9.43 5.56
CA THR A 457 -12.99 -9.72 4.13
C THR A 457 -13.78 -8.73 3.28
N GLY A 458 -14.82 -8.11 3.84
CA GLY A 458 -15.84 -7.42 3.07
C GLY A 458 -16.58 -8.34 2.09
N GLU A 459 -16.36 -9.66 2.17
CA GLU A 459 -16.93 -10.70 1.31
C GLU A 459 -17.86 -11.56 2.15
N GLY A 460 -19.17 -11.28 2.06
CA GLY A 460 -20.21 -11.94 2.83
C GLY A 460 -21.34 -11.00 3.23
N ALA A 461 -21.88 -11.20 4.43
CA ALA A 461 -23.02 -10.43 4.96
C ALA A 461 -22.75 -8.91 5.08
N ALA A 462 -21.48 -8.48 5.14
CA ALA A 462 -21.12 -7.06 5.14
C ALA A 462 -21.25 -6.40 3.76
N ARG A 463 -21.07 -7.16 2.67
CA ARG A 463 -21.37 -6.69 1.31
C ARG A 463 -22.88 -6.51 1.09
N ASP A 464 -23.67 -7.36 1.73
CA ASP A 464 -25.13 -7.32 1.69
C ASP A 464 -25.75 -6.36 2.72
N ASN A 465 -24.94 -5.74 3.60
CA ASN A 465 -25.40 -4.80 4.61
C ASN A 465 -24.90 -3.37 4.32
N PRO A 466 -25.73 -2.52 3.69
CA PRO A 466 -25.39 -1.13 3.39
C PRO A 466 -24.89 -0.33 4.59
N ASN A 467 -25.30 -0.67 5.82
CA ASN A 467 -24.84 0.00 7.03
C ASN A 467 -23.33 -0.08 7.21
N ARG A 468 -22.71 -1.21 6.85
CA ARG A 468 -21.28 -1.46 7.07
C ARG A 468 -20.36 -0.59 6.20
N ARG A 469 -20.91 0.09 5.18
CA ARG A 469 -20.19 1.09 4.38
C ARG A 469 -19.91 2.38 5.14
N PHE A 470 -20.60 2.62 6.25
CA PHE A 470 -20.50 3.85 7.04
C PHE A 470 -20.09 3.54 8.48
N GLU A 471 -19.32 4.44 9.08
CA GLU A 471 -18.86 4.35 10.47
C GLU A 471 -20.02 4.29 11.48
N THR A 472 -21.22 4.74 11.08
CA THR A 472 -22.42 4.73 11.92
C THR A 472 -22.98 3.34 12.18
N TRP A 473 -22.41 2.27 11.58
CA TRP A 473 -22.84 0.90 11.92
C TRP A 473 -22.66 0.59 13.41
N LEU A 474 -21.72 1.26 14.09
CA LEU A 474 -21.56 1.20 15.54
C LEU A 474 -22.83 1.63 16.30
N LEU A 475 -23.56 2.61 15.77
CA LEU A 475 -24.87 3.01 16.30
C LEU A 475 -25.96 2.04 15.87
N THR A 476 -26.09 1.75 14.57
CA THR A 476 -27.25 1.02 14.01
C THR A 476 -27.30 -0.45 14.37
N GLU A 477 -26.16 -1.03 14.76
CA GLU A 477 -26.06 -2.42 15.23
C GLU A 477 -26.00 -2.52 16.76
N GLY A 478 -26.08 -1.40 17.46
CA GLY A 478 -26.17 -1.36 18.93
C GLY A 478 -24.85 -1.69 19.63
N LEU A 479 -23.74 -1.12 19.16
CA LEU A 479 -22.46 -1.18 19.88
C LEU A 479 -22.25 0.09 20.73
N LEU A 480 -22.86 1.21 20.33
CA LEU A 480 -22.79 2.49 21.03
C LEU A 480 -24.14 2.86 21.67
N PHE A 481 -24.21 2.71 22.99
CA PHE A 481 -25.38 3.08 23.80
C PHE A 481 -25.02 4.05 24.92
N ASP A 482 -25.94 4.97 25.19
CA ASP A 482 -25.85 5.90 26.31
C ASP A 482 -26.25 5.20 27.64
N ALA A 483 -26.15 5.93 28.75
CA ALA A 483 -26.53 5.42 30.06
C ALA A 483 -28.01 5.00 30.19
N ASN A 484 -28.86 5.41 29.24
CA ASN A 484 -30.29 5.09 29.21
C ASN A 484 -30.61 3.91 28.27
N GLY A 485 -29.60 3.33 27.61
CA GLY A 485 -29.77 2.25 26.64
C GLY A 485 -30.27 2.72 25.26
N MET A 486 -30.16 4.02 24.97
CA MET A 486 -30.47 4.61 23.66
C MET A 486 -29.17 4.77 22.83
N PRO A 487 -29.22 4.78 21.49
CA PRO A 487 -28.03 4.98 20.67
C PRO A 487 -27.26 6.26 21.06
N ASP A 488 -25.96 6.14 21.36
CA ASP A 488 -25.14 7.28 21.81
C ASP A 488 -24.63 8.12 20.63
N ILE A 489 -25.52 8.95 20.11
CA ILE A 489 -25.23 9.86 19.00
C ILE A 489 -24.12 10.85 19.37
N ALA A 490 -24.02 11.27 20.64
CA ALA A 490 -23.03 12.26 21.06
C ALA A 490 -21.61 11.70 20.94
N THR A 491 -21.38 10.47 21.42
CA THR A 491 -20.10 9.78 21.27
C THR A 491 -19.81 9.48 19.80
N MET A 492 -20.80 9.05 19.01
CA MET A 492 -20.57 8.83 17.58
C MET A 492 -20.15 10.11 16.84
N LYS A 493 -20.70 11.28 17.18
CA LYS A 493 -20.28 12.55 16.59
C LYS A 493 -18.82 12.90 16.87
N GLN A 494 -18.28 12.45 18.00
CA GLN A 494 -16.85 12.61 18.33
C GLN A 494 -15.97 11.64 17.54
N LEU A 495 -16.46 10.42 17.29
CA LEU A 495 -15.74 9.38 16.54
C LEU A 495 -15.76 9.61 15.01
N ALA A 496 -16.87 10.12 14.47
CA ALA A 496 -17.11 10.22 13.03
C ALA A 496 -16.02 10.95 12.22
N PRO A 497 -15.37 12.03 12.72
CA PRO A 497 -14.27 12.68 12.02
C PRO A 497 -13.04 11.79 11.82
N PHE A 498 -12.83 10.80 12.69
CA PHE A 498 -11.66 9.92 12.68
C PHE A 498 -11.93 8.58 11.99
N CYS A 499 -13.20 8.17 11.85
CA CYS A 499 -13.59 6.84 11.40
C CYS A 499 -14.27 6.87 10.03
N CYS A 500 -14.10 5.80 9.26
CA CYS A 500 -14.88 5.48 8.07
C CYS A 500 -15.21 3.99 8.00
N GLY A 501 -16.12 3.59 7.08
CA GLY A 501 -16.44 2.19 6.81
C GLY A 501 -15.60 1.55 5.68
N GLY A 502 -14.76 2.32 4.99
CA GLY A 502 -13.95 1.85 3.87
C GLY A 502 -13.04 2.94 3.30
N GLY A 503 -11.95 2.54 2.67
CA GLY A 503 -11.08 3.40 1.89
C GLY A 503 -10.99 2.98 0.42
N ASP A 504 -10.62 3.94 -0.42
CA ASP A 504 -10.43 3.78 -1.86
C ASP A 504 -8.94 3.81 -2.25
N VAL A 505 -8.03 3.79 -1.27
CA VAL A 505 -6.59 3.70 -1.48
C VAL A 505 -6.10 2.34 -1.02
N HIS A 506 -5.41 1.65 -1.92
CA HIS A 506 -5.15 0.22 -1.81
C HIS A 506 -3.66 -0.09 -1.95
N ARG A 507 -3.12 -1.01 -1.15
CA ARG A 507 -1.73 -1.48 -1.22
C ARG A 507 -1.64 -2.95 -1.59
N ALA A 508 -0.60 -3.31 -2.33
CA ALA A 508 -0.18 -4.70 -2.47
C ALA A 508 1.32 -4.83 -2.77
N GLN A 509 1.84 -6.04 -2.57
CA GLN A 509 3.10 -6.46 -3.15
C GLN A 509 2.86 -7.23 -4.44
N VAL A 510 3.51 -6.81 -5.52
CA VAL A 510 3.47 -7.47 -6.82
C VAL A 510 4.79 -8.18 -7.05
N VAL A 511 4.74 -9.49 -7.31
CA VAL A 511 5.91 -10.33 -7.52
C VAL A 511 5.88 -10.91 -8.92
N GLY A 512 6.84 -10.53 -9.76
CA GLY A 512 7.09 -11.11 -11.08
C GLY A 512 8.16 -12.20 -11.00
N TYR A 513 7.88 -13.41 -11.48
CA TYR A 513 8.77 -14.55 -11.33
C TYR A 513 8.62 -15.58 -12.45
N PHE A 514 9.62 -16.45 -12.56
CA PHE A 514 9.59 -17.65 -13.41
C PHE A 514 9.36 -18.90 -12.55
N GLN A 515 8.53 -19.83 -13.01
CA GLN A 515 8.14 -20.99 -12.19
C GLN A 515 9.28 -21.97 -11.91
N GLY A 516 10.31 -22.03 -12.76
CA GLY A 516 11.49 -22.87 -12.57
C GLY A 516 12.36 -22.46 -11.38
N GLY A 517 12.07 -21.32 -10.74
CA GLY A 517 12.94 -20.71 -9.74
C GLY A 517 14.13 -20.03 -10.41
N GLY A 518 14.41 -18.79 -10.01
CA GLY A 518 15.44 -17.98 -10.62
C GLY A 518 15.23 -16.50 -10.33
N VAL A 519 15.59 -15.66 -11.29
CA VAL A 519 15.43 -14.21 -11.19
C VAL A 519 13.96 -13.84 -11.00
N SER A 520 13.71 -12.97 -10.04
CA SER A 520 12.39 -12.39 -9.74
C SER A 520 12.51 -10.89 -9.56
N SER A 521 11.38 -10.20 -9.72
CA SER A 521 11.22 -8.81 -9.32
C SER A 521 10.07 -8.72 -8.33
N ARG A 522 10.21 -7.85 -7.32
CA ARG A 522 9.18 -7.60 -6.33
C ARG A 522 9.04 -6.11 -6.13
N ALA A 523 7.81 -5.60 -6.17
CA ALA A 523 7.52 -4.22 -5.86
C ALA A 523 6.39 -4.11 -4.84
N GLU A 524 6.48 -3.09 -4.01
CA GLU A 524 5.37 -2.62 -3.20
C GLU A 524 4.73 -1.42 -3.89
N VAL A 525 3.40 -1.43 -4.00
CA VAL A 525 2.65 -0.46 -4.81
C VAL A 525 1.42 -0.01 -4.05
N VAL A 526 1.16 1.30 -4.08
CA VAL A 526 -0.10 1.89 -3.59
C VAL A 526 -0.86 2.47 -4.77
N PHE A 527 -2.12 2.05 -4.89
CA PHE A 527 -3.10 2.42 -5.90
C PHE A 527 -4.11 3.35 -5.26
N ASP A 528 -4.27 4.54 -5.82
CA ASP A 528 -5.30 5.48 -5.45
C ASP A 528 -6.43 5.39 -6.46
N ASP A 529 -7.58 4.89 -6.00
CA ASP A 529 -8.81 4.73 -6.75
C ASP A 529 -9.82 5.84 -6.42
N THR A 530 -9.40 6.95 -5.81
CA THR A 530 -10.32 8.05 -5.49
C THR A 530 -10.79 8.84 -6.71
N GLU A 531 -10.10 8.70 -7.83
CA GLU A 531 -10.42 9.33 -9.11
C GLU A 531 -11.04 8.33 -10.09
N ALA A 532 -11.57 8.82 -11.22
CA ALA A 532 -12.21 7.96 -12.23
C ALA A 532 -11.26 6.94 -12.88
N VAL A 533 -9.94 7.14 -12.76
CA VAL A 533 -8.92 6.21 -13.24
C VAL A 533 -7.93 5.94 -12.11
N PRO A 534 -7.77 4.68 -11.67
CA PRO A 534 -6.81 4.33 -10.64
C PRO A 534 -5.39 4.74 -11.01
N ARG A 535 -4.72 5.46 -10.10
CA ARG A 535 -3.34 5.94 -10.26
C ARG A 535 -2.40 5.24 -9.29
N VAL A 536 -1.15 5.05 -9.69
CA VAL A 536 -0.10 4.59 -8.77
C VAL A 536 0.50 5.81 -8.10
N VAL A 537 0.28 5.96 -6.80
CA VAL A 537 0.82 7.09 -6.01
C VAL A 537 2.16 6.76 -5.36
N PHE A 538 2.43 5.46 -5.16
CA PHE A 538 3.67 4.99 -4.57
C PHE A 538 4.14 3.70 -5.23
N TRP A 539 5.44 3.62 -5.49
CA TRP A 539 6.09 2.43 -6.02
C TRP A 539 7.48 2.28 -5.41
N ARG A 540 7.79 1.07 -4.94
CA ARG A 540 9.08 0.75 -4.33
C ARG A 540 9.59 -0.61 -4.81
N ASP A 541 10.84 -0.62 -5.28
CA ASP A 541 11.53 -1.85 -5.65
C ASP A 541 12.04 -2.58 -4.39
N LEU A 542 11.51 -3.79 -4.16
CA LEU A 542 11.93 -4.70 -3.09
C LEU A 542 12.74 -5.89 -3.64
N SER A 543 13.12 -5.89 -4.92
CA SER A 543 13.83 -7.00 -5.57
C SER A 543 15.20 -7.26 -4.94
N HIS A 544 15.83 -6.23 -4.36
CA HIS A 544 17.11 -6.34 -3.65
C HIS A 544 17.02 -7.14 -2.34
N LEU A 545 15.82 -7.26 -1.75
CA LEU A 545 15.52 -8.12 -0.60
C LEU A 545 15.17 -9.55 -1.03
N GLY A 546 15.32 -9.87 -2.31
CA GLY A 546 14.92 -11.14 -2.89
C GLY A 546 13.41 -11.23 -3.13
N ARG A 547 12.96 -12.46 -3.39
CA ARG A 547 11.57 -12.74 -3.78
C ARG A 547 10.56 -12.59 -2.63
N GLY A 548 11.01 -12.67 -1.38
CA GLY A 548 10.16 -12.61 -0.17
C GLY A 548 9.29 -13.85 0.07
N TYR A 549 8.81 -14.52 -0.99
CA TYR A 549 7.88 -15.64 -0.90
C TYR A 549 8.45 -16.91 -1.56
N ASN A 550 8.04 -18.08 -1.06
CA ASN A 550 8.35 -19.36 -1.73
C ASN A 550 7.53 -19.50 -3.03
N LEU A 551 7.91 -20.42 -3.92
CA LEU A 551 7.20 -20.60 -5.20
C LEU A 551 5.78 -21.16 -5.01
N GLU A 552 5.55 -21.95 -3.97
CA GLU A 552 4.23 -22.56 -3.69
C GLU A 552 3.18 -21.50 -3.31
N THR A 553 3.59 -20.53 -2.49
CA THR A 553 2.83 -19.33 -2.14
C THR A 553 2.63 -18.44 -3.35
N LEU A 554 3.62 -18.24 -4.22
CA LEU A 554 3.36 -17.48 -5.45
C LEU A 554 2.44 -18.23 -6.41
N GLY A 555 2.47 -19.56 -6.36
CA GLY A 555 1.71 -20.48 -7.20
C GLY A 555 2.56 -21.04 -8.35
N VAL A 556 2.38 -22.33 -8.64
CA VAL A 556 3.03 -23.04 -9.74
C VAL A 556 1.95 -23.65 -10.61
N ARG A 557 1.95 -23.35 -11.91
CA ARG A 557 1.01 -23.98 -12.85
C ARG A 557 1.60 -25.31 -13.29
N LEU A 558 1.03 -26.41 -12.82
CA LEU A 558 1.38 -27.73 -13.34
C LEU A 558 0.83 -27.83 -14.77
N THR A 559 1.71 -28.13 -15.75
CA THR A 559 1.34 -28.46 -17.12
C THR A 559 0.51 -29.75 -17.14
N GLY A 560 -0.79 -29.58 -16.93
CA GLY A 560 -1.84 -30.59 -16.98
C GLY A 560 -3.23 -29.98 -17.10
N GLN A 561 -3.38 -28.67 -16.84
CA GLN A 561 -4.62 -27.90 -17.05
C GLN A 561 -4.51 -26.94 -18.25
N LEU A 562 -3.96 -27.41 -19.37
CA LEU A 562 -4.26 -26.83 -20.67
C LEU A 562 -5.29 -27.73 -21.34
N GLY A 563 -6.58 -27.49 -21.05
CA GLY A 563 -7.70 -28.09 -21.76
C GLY A 563 -8.90 -28.47 -20.88
N LEU A 564 -9.83 -27.53 -20.67
CA LEU A 564 -11.06 -27.40 -21.46
C LEU A 564 -11.68 -26.02 -21.24
#